data_AF-A0A1E4INL2-F1
#
_entry.id   AF-A0A1E4INL2-F1
#
_cell.length_a   1.000
_cell.length_b   1.000
_cell.length_c   1.000
_cell.angle_alpha   90.00
_cell.angle_beta   90.00
_cell.angle_gamma   90.00
#
_symmetry.space_group_name_H-M   'P 1'
#
loop_
_entity.id
_entity.type
_entity.pdbx_description
1 polymer ?
#
loop_
_entity_poly.entity_id
_entity_poly.type
_entity_poly.pdbx_seq_one_letter_code
_entity_poly.pdbx_strand_id
1 'polypeptide(L)'
;MSVKTFFPALALSLTLPAFAQPVVPPDGATCQAEEAALERDIDLARSRGQMLRRRELVEALSALQAQCKAVAPAESRAARIDRLEQEARALRQELERTEEQLRKLKSESP
;
A
#
# COMPACT_ATOMS: atom_id res chain seq x y z
N MET A 1 -30.99 -3.46 -61.71
CA MET A 1 -31.37 -2.43 -60.72
C MET A 1 -31.62 -3.15 -59.40
N SER A 2 -30.72 -3.02 -58.42
CA SER A 2 -30.89 -3.61 -57.09
C SER A 2 -31.27 -2.52 -56.10
N VAL A 3 -32.41 -2.70 -55.45
CA VAL A 3 -32.91 -1.84 -54.37
C VAL A 3 -32.66 -2.56 -53.05
N LYS A 4 -31.98 -1.92 -52.10
CA LYS A 4 -32.24 -2.14 -50.67
C LYS A 4 -31.68 -0.98 -49.83
N THR A 5 -32.51 0.02 -49.60
CA THR A 5 -32.40 0.92 -48.44
C THR A 5 -32.73 0.14 -47.17
N PHE A 6 -32.04 0.42 -46.05
CA PHE A 6 -32.62 0.54 -44.70
C PHE A 6 -31.56 1.06 -43.71
N PHE A 7 -31.77 2.28 -43.19
CA PHE A 7 -31.21 2.76 -41.91
C PHE A 7 -32.14 2.31 -40.77
N PRO A 8 -31.62 2.07 -39.56
CA PRO A 8 -31.81 3.11 -38.53
C PRO A 8 -30.63 3.28 -37.55
N ALA A 9 -30.57 4.48 -36.97
CA ALA A 9 -29.69 4.86 -35.87
C ALA A 9 -30.02 4.09 -34.58
N LEU A 10 -29.00 3.68 -33.83
CA LEU A 10 -29.13 3.24 -32.45
C LEU A 10 -28.12 4.01 -31.59
N ALA A 11 -28.60 5.06 -30.91
CA ALA A 11 -27.93 5.65 -29.77
C ALA A 11 -28.30 4.83 -28.54
N LEU A 12 -27.33 4.23 -27.83
CA LEU A 12 -27.56 3.69 -26.49
C LEU A 12 -26.31 3.86 -25.61
N SER A 13 -26.35 4.94 -24.82
CA SER A 13 -26.10 5.00 -23.38
C SER A 13 -24.81 4.38 -22.81
N LEU A 14 -23.93 5.28 -22.35
CA LEU A 14 -22.88 5.04 -21.38
C LEU A 14 -23.39 4.21 -20.18
N THR A 15 -22.75 3.08 -19.93
CA THR A 15 -22.76 2.44 -18.61
C THR A 15 -21.32 2.26 -18.16
N LEU A 16 -20.81 3.26 -17.45
CA LEU A 16 -19.63 3.10 -16.62
C LEU A 16 -20.03 2.19 -15.44
N PRO A 17 -19.37 1.04 -15.21
CA PRO A 17 -19.57 0.34 -13.97
C PRO A 17 -18.88 1.17 -12.88
N ALA A 18 -19.68 1.87 -12.08
CA ALA A 18 -19.25 2.39 -10.80
C ALA A 18 -19.02 1.21 -9.85
N PHE A 19 -17.80 0.68 -9.85
CA PHE A 19 -17.36 -0.23 -8.79
C PHE A 19 -17.10 0.58 -7.52
N ALA A 20 -18.17 0.84 -6.76
CA ALA A 20 -18.08 1.18 -5.35
C ALA A 20 -18.11 -0.14 -4.56
N GLN A 21 -16.98 -0.85 -4.53
CA GLN A 21 -16.75 -1.90 -3.56
C GLN A 21 -16.21 -1.24 -2.27
N PRO A 22 -16.67 -1.68 -1.09
CA PRO A 22 -16.11 -1.20 0.17
C PRO A 22 -14.60 -1.49 0.17
N VAL A 23 -13.81 -0.43 0.35
CA VAL A 23 -12.37 -0.54 0.62
C VAL A 23 -12.23 -1.20 1.99
N VAL A 24 -12.33 -2.52 2.00
CA VAL A 24 -11.62 -3.33 2.97
C VAL A 24 -10.15 -3.16 2.58
N PRO A 25 -9.30 -2.62 3.47
CA PRO A 25 -7.88 -2.49 3.17
C PRO A 25 -7.39 -3.90 2.78
N PRO A 26 -6.77 -4.06 1.61
CA PRO A 26 -6.37 -5.38 1.14
C PRO A 26 -5.49 -6.03 2.19
N ASP A 27 -5.93 -7.14 2.77
CA ASP A 27 -5.10 -7.93 3.67
C ASP A 27 -3.79 -8.27 2.93
N GLY A 28 -2.65 -8.32 3.63
CA GLY A 28 -1.35 -8.53 2.98
C GLY A 28 -1.29 -9.77 2.07
N ALA A 29 -2.15 -10.77 2.31
CA ALA A 29 -2.32 -11.95 1.46
C ALA A 29 -3.06 -11.69 0.13
N THR A 30 -4.03 -10.77 0.09
CA THR A 30 -4.72 -10.41 -1.17
C THR A 30 -3.81 -9.59 -2.07
N CYS A 31 -3.01 -8.71 -1.47
CA CYS A 31 -1.99 -7.95 -2.18
C CYS A 31 -0.99 -8.85 -2.93
N GLN A 32 -0.42 -9.88 -2.28
CA GLN A 32 0.53 -10.80 -2.92
C GLN A 32 -0.10 -11.59 -4.08
N ALA A 33 -1.37 -11.97 -3.94
CA ALA A 33 -2.09 -12.68 -4.99
C ALA A 33 -2.30 -11.79 -6.24
N GLU A 34 -2.60 -10.51 -6.04
CA GLU A 34 -2.77 -9.53 -7.12
C GLU A 34 -1.43 -9.19 -7.81
N GLU A 35 -0.34 -9.05 -7.07
CA GLU A 35 1.01 -8.88 -7.64
C GLU A 35 1.39 -10.07 -8.54
N ALA A 36 1.21 -11.30 -8.05
CA ALA A 36 1.50 -12.52 -8.82
C ALA A 36 0.58 -12.69 -10.05
N ALA A 37 -0.63 -12.13 -10.03
CA ALA A 37 -1.50 -12.10 -11.21
C ALA A 37 -0.95 -11.14 -12.27
N LEU A 38 -0.57 -9.92 -11.88
CA LEU A 38 0.00 -8.93 -12.79
C LEU A 38 1.33 -9.37 -13.41
N GLU A 39 2.20 -10.04 -12.65
CA GLU A 39 3.46 -10.58 -13.17
C GLU A 39 3.23 -11.62 -14.28
N ARG A 40 2.26 -12.53 -14.10
CA ARG A 40 1.88 -13.50 -15.13
C ARG A 40 1.35 -12.83 -16.39
N ASP A 41 0.56 -11.78 -16.24
CA ASP A 41 0.03 -11.02 -17.38
C ASP A 41 1.13 -10.24 -18.13
N ILE A 42 2.14 -9.73 -17.41
CA ILE A 42 3.32 -9.08 -18.01
C ILE A 42 4.09 -10.07 -18.88
N ASP A 43 4.32 -11.28 -18.39
CA ASP A 43 5.03 -12.32 -19.15
C ASP A 43 4.21 -12.80 -20.35
N LEU A 44 2.89 -12.92 -20.20
CA LEU A 44 2.00 -13.21 -21.32
C LEU A 44 2.06 -12.10 -22.38
N ALA A 45 1.96 -10.83 -21.99
CA ALA A 45 2.07 -9.69 -22.89
C ALA A 45 3.44 -9.63 -23.59
N ARG A 46 4.51 -9.96 -22.87
CA ARG A 46 5.88 -10.08 -23.42
C ARG A 46 5.94 -11.18 -24.48
N SER A 47 5.43 -12.38 -24.19
CA SER A 47 5.44 -13.51 -25.14
C SER A 47 4.66 -13.21 -26.43
N ARG A 48 3.65 -12.34 -26.35
CA ARG A 48 2.80 -11.91 -27.46
C ARG A 48 3.31 -10.65 -28.19
N GLY A 49 4.45 -10.07 -27.77
CA GLY A 49 4.99 -8.84 -28.36
C GLY A 49 4.14 -7.59 -28.09
N GLN A 50 3.26 -7.60 -27.09
CA GLN A 50 2.34 -6.51 -26.77
C GLN A 50 3.02 -5.43 -25.92
N MET A 51 3.92 -4.65 -26.54
CA MET A 51 4.79 -3.72 -25.83
C MET A 51 4.05 -2.63 -25.03
N LEU A 52 2.97 -2.05 -25.57
CA LEU A 52 2.18 -1.03 -24.87
C LEU A 52 1.46 -1.63 -23.66
N ARG A 53 0.77 -2.76 -23.86
CA ARG A 53 0.06 -3.47 -22.78
C ARG A 53 1.01 -3.89 -21.67
N ARG A 54 2.21 -4.35 -22.02
CA ARG A 54 3.25 -4.67 -21.05
C ARG A 54 3.63 -3.46 -20.19
N ARG A 55 3.75 -2.27 -20.78
CA ARG A 55 4.06 -1.04 -20.04
C ARG A 55 2.95 -0.69 -19.06
N GLU A 56 1.69 -0.72 -19.51
CA GLU A 56 0.53 -0.48 -18.64
C GLU A 56 0.49 -1.45 -17.45
N LEU A 57 0.77 -2.74 -17.69
CA LEU A 57 0.78 -3.76 -16.63
C LEU A 57 1.94 -3.56 -15.64
N VAL A 58 3.11 -3.11 -16.12
CA VAL A 58 4.25 -2.77 -15.25
C VAL A 58 3.93 -1.53 -14.40
N GLU A 59 3.27 -0.52 -14.99
CA GLU A 59 2.81 0.66 -14.26
C GLU A 59 1.77 0.26 -13.19
N ALA A 60 0.79 -0.56 -13.54
CA ALA A 60 -0.20 -1.10 -12.60
C ALA A 60 0.46 -1.90 -11.46
N LEU A 61 1.45 -2.75 -11.77
CA LEU A 61 2.20 -3.50 -10.77
C LEU A 61 2.97 -2.58 -9.81
N SER A 62 3.60 -1.52 -10.33
CA SER A 62 4.32 -0.57 -9.48
C SER A 62 3.38 0.26 -8.59
N ALA A 63 2.21 0.65 -9.10
CA ALA A 63 1.17 1.33 -8.34
C ALA A 63 0.57 0.42 -7.26
N LEU A 64 0.36 -0.87 -7.57
CA LEU A 64 -0.11 -1.87 -6.64
C LEU A 64 0.94 -2.09 -5.54
N GLN A 65 2.20 -2.30 -5.89
CA GLN A 65 3.30 -2.46 -4.93
C GLN A 65 3.43 -1.24 -4.00
N ALA A 66 3.21 -0.02 -4.47
CA ALA A 66 3.23 1.17 -3.62
C ALA A 66 2.07 1.18 -2.61
N GLN A 67 0.86 0.78 -3.03
CA GLN A 67 -0.31 0.66 -2.16
C GLN A 67 -0.14 -0.49 -1.17
N CYS A 68 0.29 -1.64 -1.67
CA CYS A 68 0.64 -2.82 -0.91
C CYS A 68 1.73 -2.58 0.12
N LYS A 69 2.76 -1.77 -0.17
CA LYS A 69 3.79 -1.36 0.81
C LYS A 69 3.32 -0.27 1.77
N ALA A 70 2.28 0.49 1.42
CA ALA A 70 1.60 1.34 2.39
C ALA A 70 0.72 0.51 3.34
N VAL A 71 0.30 -0.70 2.92
CA VAL A 71 -0.54 -1.63 3.68
C VAL A 71 0.28 -2.72 4.40
N ALA A 72 1.44 -3.12 3.85
CA ALA A 72 2.44 -3.98 4.47
C ALA A 72 3.38 -3.12 5.32
N PRO A 73 3.57 -3.43 6.61
CA PRO A 73 4.03 -2.42 7.54
C PRO A 73 5.51 -2.10 7.36
N ALA A 74 5.80 -0.86 6.98
CA ALA A 74 6.96 -0.15 7.49
C ALA A 74 6.82 0.01 9.01
N GLU A 75 7.04 -1.07 9.79
CA GLU A 75 6.68 -1.18 11.23
C GLU A 75 5.19 -0.86 11.47
N SER A 76 4.40 -1.85 11.90
CA SER A 76 2.97 -1.61 12.09
C SER A 76 2.80 -0.47 13.09
N ARG A 77 1.76 0.36 12.95
CA ARG A 77 1.52 1.47 13.88
C ARG A 77 1.55 0.98 15.34
N ALA A 78 1.02 -0.22 15.59
CA ALA A 78 1.09 -0.88 16.90
C ALA A 78 2.53 -1.18 17.32
N ALA A 79 3.33 -1.83 16.48
CA ALA A 79 4.73 -2.11 16.79
C ALA A 79 5.56 -0.83 17.05
N ARG A 80 5.28 0.24 16.29
CA ARG A 80 5.91 1.55 16.47
C ARG A 80 5.51 2.21 17.80
N ILE A 81 4.25 2.09 18.20
CA ILE A 81 3.77 2.57 19.50
C ILE A 81 4.45 1.79 20.62
N ASP A 82 4.44 0.46 20.54
CA ASP A 82 5.04 -0.41 21.57
C ASP A 82 6.53 -0.09 21.77
N ARG A 83 7.25 0.12 20.67
CA ARG A 83 8.66 0.54 20.69
C ARG A 83 8.83 1.90 21.37
N LEU A 84 8.06 2.92 20.96
CA LEU A 84 8.16 4.26 21.54
C LEU A 84 7.80 4.27 23.04
N GLU A 85 6.85 3.44 23.46
CA GLU A 85 6.51 3.27 24.87
C GLU A 85 7.65 2.64 25.68
N GLN A 86 8.33 1.63 25.11
CA GLN A 86 9.51 1.02 25.73
C GLN A 86 10.65 2.04 25.87
N GLU A 87 10.92 2.80 24.81
CA GLU A 87 11.93 3.87 24.81
C GLU A 87 11.59 4.94 25.86
N ALA A 88 10.32 5.37 25.95
CA ALA A 88 9.88 6.35 26.95
C ALA A 88 10.06 5.84 28.39
N ARG A 89 9.79 4.54 28.65
CA ARG A 89 10.04 3.93 29.97
C ARG A 89 11.53 3.89 30.30
N ALA A 90 12.38 3.52 29.34
CA ALA A 90 13.82 3.48 29.53
C ALA A 90 14.39 4.87 29.86
N LEU A 91 13.99 5.88 29.10
CA LEU A 91 14.44 7.27 29.32
C LEU A 91 14.01 7.82 30.69
N ARG A 92 12.80 7.48 31.15
CA ARG A 92 12.34 7.89 32.49
C ARG A 92 13.20 7.27 33.60
N GLN A 93 13.57 6.00 33.48
CA GLN A 93 14.45 5.34 34.45
C GLN A 93 15.86 5.94 34.44
N GLU A 94 16.37 6.29 33.25
CA GLU A 94 17.67 6.95 33.12
C GLU A 94 17.67 8.35 33.76
N LEU A 95 16.58 9.10 33.57
CA LEU A 95 16.39 10.40 34.20
C LEU A 95 16.34 10.28 35.72
N GLU A 96 15.55 9.35 36.27
CA GLU A 96 15.46 9.11 37.72
C GLU A 96 16.82 8.77 38.34
N ARG A 97 17.59 7.89 37.70
CA ARG A 97 18.96 7.55 38.14
C ARG A 97 19.88 8.77 38.15
N THR A 98 19.81 9.58 37.11
CA THR A 98 20.64 10.79 36.96
C THR A 98 20.27 11.83 38.03
N GLU A 99 18.98 12.00 38.31
CA GLU A 99 18.50 12.89 39.36
C GLU A 99 18.92 12.42 40.76
N GLU A 100 18.89 11.11 41.03
CA GLU A 100 19.40 10.55 42.28
C GLU A 100 20.90 10.78 42.46
N GLN A 101 21.69 10.57 41.40
CA GLN A 101 23.13 10.88 41.41
C GLN A 101 23.37 12.36 41.73
N LEU A 102 22.59 13.25 41.10
CA LEU A 102 22.67 14.68 41.36
C LEU A 102 22.31 15.02 42.81
N ARG A 103 21.27 14.39 43.37
CA ARG A 103 20.88 14.60 44.78
C ARG A 103 21.98 14.16 45.74
N LYS A 104 22.60 13.00 45.52
CA LYS A 104 23.71 12.50 46.34
C LYS A 104 24.89 13.46 46.33
N LEU A 105 25.33 13.89 45.14
CA LEU A 105 26.42 14.85 45.01
C LEU A 105 26.11 16.19 45.69
N LYS A 106 24.85 16.67 45.61
CA LYS A 106 24.42 17.89 46.32
C LYS A 106 24.41 17.72 47.84
N SER A 107 24.07 16.54 48.36
CA SER A 107 24.09 16.27 49.81
C SER A 107 25.48 15.97 50.37
N GLU A 108 26.41 15.49 49.53
CA GLU A 108 27.81 15.24 49.87
C GLU A 108 28.69 16.48 49.72
N SER A 109 28.18 17.54 49.11
CA SER A 109 28.88 18.82 49.00
C SER A 109 28.93 19.50 50.39
N PRO A 110 30.13 19.82 50.90
CA PRO A 110 30.33 20.34 52.27
C PRO A 110 29.76 21.74 52.50
#